data_AF-A0A2U3PIE9-F1
#
_entry.id   AF-A0A2U3PIE9-F1
#
_cell.length_a   1.000
_cell.length_b   1.000
_cell.length_c   1.000
_cell.angle_alpha   90.00
_cell.angle_beta   90.00
_cell.angle_gamma   90.00
#
_symmetry.space_group_name_H-M   'P 1'
#
loop_
_entity.id
_entity.type
_entity.pdbx_description
1 polymer ?
#
loop_
_entity_poly.entity_id
_entity_poly.type
_entity_poly.pdbx_seq_one_letter_code
_entity_poly.pdbx_strand_id
1 'polypeptide(L)'
;MNGQPPGLTFTVVDVAPEPYSVSPVLTARIAIGTDEPVHAIALRCQVRIEPSRRSYSDDEAAGLTDLFGPRERWASTQRTFLWQHCTALVAGFTENTTTPLALDCTYDFEVAAAKYLHALGDGALPLQFLFSGTIFVKSDRGFSVRQVPWDCESRYDMPVAVWHDLIAQHYPNAGWVRLSHDTMAALAGYKSAQGLLDLDHAISALLDAEREAAR
;
A
#
# COMPACT_ATOMS: atom_id res chain seq x y z
N MET A 1 36.76 5.94 21.79
CA MET A 1 36.35 6.15 20.39
C MET A 1 35.12 5.28 20.18
N ASN A 2 33.93 5.85 20.30
CA ASN A 2 32.68 5.13 20.04
C ASN A 2 32.56 5.04 18.52
N GLY A 3 33.07 3.95 17.95
CA GLY A 3 32.95 3.69 16.51
C GLY A 3 31.48 3.59 16.16
N GLN A 4 30.99 4.57 15.41
CA GLN A 4 29.71 4.47 14.73
C GLN A 4 29.71 3.16 13.94
N PRO A 5 28.73 2.25 14.14
CA PRO A 5 28.74 1.00 13.40
C PRO A 5 28.73 1.30 11.90
N PRO A 6 29.48 0.52 11.09
CA PRO A 6 29.51 0.68 9.65
C PRO A 6 28.08 0.73 9.09
N GLY A 7 27.78 1.79 8.35
CA GLY A 7 26.41 2.28 8.14
C GLY A 7 25.73 1.64 6.93
N LEU A 8 24.69 0.83 7.16
CA LEU A 8 23.76 0.51 6.09
C LEU A 8 22.83 1.68 5.84
N THR A 9 22.71 2.07 4.58
CA THR A 9 21.73 3.06 4.12
C THR A 9 20.69 2.39 3.26
N PHE A 10 19.42 2.72 3.47
CA PHE A 10 18.31 2.25 2.65
C PHE A 10 17.61 3.45 2.02
N THR A 11 17.29 3.37 0.74
CA THR A 11 16.57 4.43 0.03
C THR A 11 15.56 3.81 -0.92
N VAL A 12 14.31 4.24 -0.83
CA VAL A 12 13.30 3.89 -1.84
C VAL A 12 13.57 4.72 -3.09
N VAL A 13 13.89 4.03 -4.19
CA VAL A 13 14.21 4.64 -5.48
C VAL A 13 12.94 4.98 -6.23
N ASP A 14 12.03 4.01 -6.33
CA ASP A 14 10.72 4.17 -6.92
C ASP A 14 9.72 3.15 -6.37
N VAL A 15 8.44 3.42 -6.62
CA VAL A 15 7.34 2.48 -6.45
C VAL A 15 6.52 2.49 -7.74
N ALA A 16 6.31 1.33 -8.34
CA ALA A 16 5.61 1.19 -9.62
C ALA A 16 4.74 -0.08 -9.66
N PRO A 17 3.73 -0.15 -10.54
CA PRO A 17 2.96 -1.38 -10.74
C PRO A 17 3.85 -2.54 -11.19
N GLU A 18 3.63 -3.71 -10.61
CA GLU A 18 4.34 -4.93 -11.04
C GLU A 18 3.85 -5.34 -12.44
N PRO A 19 4.75 -5.47 -13.43
CA PRO A 19 4.34 -5.89 -14.77
C PRO A 19 3.83 -7.34 -14.77
N TYR A 20 2.77 -7.59 -15.55
CA TYR A 20 2.24 -8.94 -15.81
C TYR A 20 1.77 -9.70 -14.55
N SER A 21 1.46 -9.00 -13.46
CA SER A 21 0.85 -9.60 -12.28
C SER A 21 -0.61 -9.98 -12.53
N VAL A 22 -1.06 -11.09 -11.96
CA VAL A 22 -2.47 -11.54 -12.01
C VAL A 22 -3.34 -10.89 -10.93
N SER A 23 -2.71 -10.28 -9.93
CA SER A 23 -3.33 -9.54 -8.83
C SER A 23 -2.60 -8.21 -8.66
N PRO A 24 -3.26 -7.17 -8.14
CA PRO A 24 -2.64 -5.85 -7.99
C PRO A 24 -1.47 -5.89 -7.00
N VAL A 25 -0.26 -5.68 -7.50
CA VAL A 25 0.99 -5.59 -6.72
C VAL A 25 1.75 -4.35 -7.15
N LEU A 26 2.25 -3.58 -6.18
CA LEU A 26 3.27 -2.56 -6.44
C LEU A 26 4.64 -3.12 -6.05
N THR A 27 5.68 -2.72 -6.78
CA THR A 27 7.07 -3.04 -6.45
C THR A 27 7.78 -1.78 -6.02
N ALA A 28 8.22 -1.75 -4.76
CA ALA A 28 9.11 -0.73 -4.23
C ALA A 28 10.56 -1.16 -4.44
N ARG A 29 11.35 -0.36 -5.16
CA ARG A 29 12.76 -0.64 -5.40
C ARG A 29 13.61 0.01 -4.32
N ILE A 30 14.34 -0.80 -3.57
CA ILE A 30 15.17 -0.32 -2.45
C ILE A 30 16.64 -0.37 -2.85
N ALA A 31 17.27 0.81 -2.92
CA ALA A 31 18.72 0.93 -2.98
C ALA A 31 19.29 0.71 -1.57
N ILE A 32 20.29 -0.16 -1.48
CA ILE A 32 20.98 -0.48 -0.22
C ILE A 32 22.46 -0.15 -0.41
N GLY A 33 23.00 0.69 0.46
CA GLY A 33 24.41 1.05 0.52
C GLY A 33 25.07 0.51 1.78
N THR A 34 26.35 0.17 1.69
CA THR A 34 27.18 -0.32 2.80
C THR A 34 28.63 0.12 2.60
N ASP A 35 29.36 0.22 3.69
CA ASP A 35 30.79 0.50 3.76
C ASP A 35 31.64 -0.76 3.93
N GLU A 36 31.01 -1.91 4.17
CA GLU A 36 31.67 -3.22 4.22
C GLU A 36 30.93 -4.30 3.42
N PRO A 37 31.64 -5.33 2.92
CA PRO A 37 31.01 -6.43 2.18
C PRO A 37 29.96 -7.18 2.99
N VAL A 38 28.76 -7.27 2.45
CA VAL A 38 27.62 -8.03 2.99
C VAL A 38 27.49 -9.35 2.23
N HIS A 39 27.30 -10.45 2.94
CA HIS A 39 27.07 -11.76 2.32
C HIS A 39 25.60 -12.01 1.99
N ALA A 40 24.69 -11.59 2.88
CA ALA A 40 23.25 -11.60 2.65
C ALA A 40 22.53 -10.70 3.66
N ILE A 41 21.30 -10.29 3.34
CA ILE A 41 20.39 -9.66 4.30
C ILE A 41 19.04 -10.37 4.25
N ALA A 42 18.59 -10.89 5.40
CA ALA A 42 17.19 -11.25 5.59
C ALA A 42 16.43 -9.99 6.00
N LEU A 43 15.96 -9.24 5.00
CA LEU A 43 15.36 -7.93 5.16
C LEU A 43 13.87 -8.06 5.47
N ARG A 44 13.43 -7.29 6.45
CA ARG A 44 12.03 -7.00 6.75
C ARG A 44 11.80 -5.51 6.63
N CYS A 45 10.63 -5.13 6.14
CA CYS A 45 10.23 -3.75 6.06
C CYS A 45 8.81 -3.60 6.59
N GLN A 46 8.58 -2.63 7.47
CA GLN A 46 7.25 -2.16 7.80
C GLN A 46 6.94 -0.93 6.95
N VAL A 47 5.87 -0.98 6.16
CA VAL A 47 5.42 0.15 5.35
C VAL A 47 4.23 0.81 6.04
N ARG A 48 4.32 2.11 6.28
CA ARG A 48 3.26 2.93 6.88
C ARG A 48 2.83 4.01 5.91
N ILE A 49 1.57 4.39 6.01
CA ILE A 49 1.02 5.57 5.34
C ILE A 49 0.97 6.69 6.39
N GLU A 50 1.39 7.90 6.02
CA GLU A 50 1.40 9.09 6.88
C GLU A 50 0.40 10.15 6.34
N PRO A 51 -0.92 9.99 6.56
CA PRO A 51 -1.94 10.86 5.95
C PRO A 51 -1.73 12.35 6.29
N SER A 52 -1.32 12.65 7.51
CA SER A 52 -1.10 14.03 7.99
C SER A 52 0.03 14.79 7.27
N ARG A 53 0.84 14.11 6.44
CA ARG A 53 1.91 14.73 5.65
C ARG A 53 1.46 15.27 4.29
N ARG A 54 0.17 15.15 3.93
CA ARG A 54 -0.38 15.76 2.72
C ARG A 54 -1.58 16.65 3.01
N SER A 55 -1.87 17.57 2.09
CA SER A 55 -3.14 18.30 2.04
C SER A 55 -4.20 17.47 1.31
N TYR A 56 -5.47 17.84 1.52
CA TYR A 56 -6.63 17.19 0.91
C TYR A 56 -7.59 18.23 0.37
N SER A 57 -8.11 18.00 -0.84
CA SER A 57 -9.22 18.76 -1.39
C SER A 57 -10.51 18.51 -0.60
N ASP A 58 -11.58 19.25 -0.89
CA ASP A 58 -12.89 19.00 -0.28
C ASP A 58 -13.49 17.68 -0.77
N ASP A 59 -13.29 17.33 -2.04
CA ASP A 59 -13.73 16.07 -2.62
C ASP A 59 -13.02 14.86 -1.99
N GLU A 60 -11.69 14.94 -1.83
CA GLU A 60 -10.92 13.89 -1.13
C GLU A 60 -11.36 13.78 0.33
N ALA A 61 -11.61 14.90 1.00
CA ALA A 61 -12.06 14.89 2.38
C ALA A 61 -13.44 14.24 2.56
N ALA A 62 -14.36 14.43 1.61
CA ALA A 62 -15.66 13.78 1.63
C ALA A 62 -15.53 12.24 1.60
N GLY A 63 -14.64 11.72 0.74
CA GLY A 63 -14.34 10.28 0.62
C GLY A 63 -13.62 9.68 1.83
N LEU A 64 -13.04 10.50 2.71
CA LEU A 64 -12.28 10.07 3.88
C LEU A 64 -13.08 10.07 5.19
N THR A 65 -14.37 10.42 5.12
CA THR A 65 -15.25 10.52 6.31
C THR A 65 -15.32 9.22 7.09
N ASP A 66 -15.36 8.06 6.42
CA ASP A 66 -15.41 6.74 7.08
C ASP A 66 -14.12 6.38 7.81
N LEU A 67 -12.99 6.99 7.44
CA LEU A 67 -11.68 6.71 8.04
C LEU A 67 -11.33 7.69 9.15
N PHE A 68 -11.54 8.98 8.92
CA PHE A 68 -11.09 10.04 9.82
C PHE A 68 -12.23 10.81 10.47
N GLY A 69 -13.46 10.60 10.03
CA GLY A 69 -14.60 11.44 10.38
C GLY A 69 -14.56 12.80 9.67
N PRO A 70 -15.44 13.72 10.09
CA PRO A 70 -15.48 15.08 9.55
C PRO A 70 -14.19 15.86 9.89
N ARG A 71 -13.90 16.90 9.10
CA ARG A 71 -12.57 17.54 9.01
C ARG A 71 -12.11 18.16 10.34
N GLU A 72 -13.04 18.62 11.17
CA GLU A 72 -12.76 19.15 12.52
C GLU A 72 -12.10 18.12 13.45
N ARG A 73 -12.31 16.81 13.18
CA ARG A 73 -11.76 15.73 14.02
C ARG A 73 -10.36 15.27 13.61
N TRP A 74 -9.89 15.66 12.43
CA TRP A 74 -8.69 15.12 11.80
C TRP A 74 -7.43 15.27 12.65
N ALA A 75 -7.30 16.37 13.40
CA ALA A 75 -6.19 16.56 14.32
C ALA A 75 -6.00 15.40 15.32
N SER A 76 -7.06 14.64 15.63
CA SER A 76 -7.04 13.52 16.56
C SER A 76 -7.16 12.13 15.91
N THR A 77 -7.77 12.05 14.72
CA THR A 77 -8.11 10.80 14.03
C THR A 77 -7.17 10.46 12.89
N GLN A 78 -6.53 11.46 12.27
CA GLN A 78 -5.63 11.30 11.14
C GLN A 78 -4.25 10.81 11.58
N ARG A 79 -4.18 9.55 11.98
CA ARG A 79 -2.94 8.92 12.47
C ARG A 79 -2.23 8.17 11.36
N THR A 80 -0.91 8.11 11.45
CA THR A 80 -0.09 7.16 10.69
C THR A 80 -0.57 5.74 10.98
N PHE A 81 -0.78 4.94 9.93
CA PHE A 81 -1.20 3.55 10.08
C PHE A 81 -0.29 2.59 9.31
N LEU A 82 -0.16 1.38 9.85
CA LEU A 82 0.51 0.27 9.19
C LEU A 82 -0.27 -0.09 7.95
N TRP A 83 0.39 -0.07 6.79
CA TRP A 83 -0.17 -0.64 5.58
C TRP A 83 0.13 -2.13 5.53
N GLN A 84 1.42 -2.51 5.52
CA GLN A 84 1.81 -3.91 5.43
C GLN A 84 3.25 -4.16 5.91
N HIS A 85 3.56 -5.44 6.10
CA HIS A 85 4.91 -5.93 6.33
C HIS A 85 5.42 -6.65 5.09
N CYS A 86 6.61 -6.29 4.63
CA CYS A 86 7.26 -6.87 3.47
C CYS A 86 8.55 -7.57 3.89
N THR A 87 8.98 -8.55 3.11
CA THR A 87 10.25 -9.25 3.33
C THR A 87 10.99 -9.45 2.01
N ALA A 88 12.32 -9.44 2.06
CA ALA A 88 13.17 -9.80 0.93
C ALA A 88 14.46 -10.46 1.43
N LEU A 89 15.00 -11.37 0.61
CA LEU A 89 16.35 -11.89 0.77
C LEU A 89 17.26 -11.13 -0.18
N VAL A 90 18.17 -10.34 0.38
CA VAL A 90 19.15 -9.57 -0.39
C VAL A 90 20.41 -10.42 -0.54
N ALA A 91 20.81 -10.67 -1.79
CA ALA A 91 22.06 -11.36 -2.09
C ALA A 91 23.28 -10.49 -1.69
N GLY A 92 24.43 -11.13 -1.52
CA GLY A 92 25.66 -10.44 -1.11
C GLY A 92 26.12 -9.37 -2.10
N PHE A 93 26.67 -8.28 -1.56
CA PHE A 93 27.15 -7.11 -2.30
C PHE A 93 28.26 -6.39 -1.51
N THR A 94 29.06 -5.57 -2.19
CA THR A 94 30.25 -4.94 -1.58
C THR A 94 30.11 -3.45 -1.30
N GLU A 95 29.30 -2.73 -2.08
CA GLU A 95 29.14 -1.28 -1.93
C GLU A 95 27.67 -0.89 -1.98
N ASN A 96 27.00 -1.29 -3.06
CA ASN A 96 25.58 -1.06 -3.24
C ASN A 96 24.90 -2.25 -3.92
N THR A 97 23.60 -2.34 -3.71
CA THR A 97 22.73 -3.22 -4.44
C THR A 97 21.33 -2.63 -4.51
N THR A 98 20.46 -3.26 -5.28
CA THR A 98 19.06 -2.93 -5.35
C THR A 98 18.22 -4.18 -5.18
N THR A 99 17.18 -4.11 -4.35
CA THR A 99 16.27 -5.23 -4.11
C THR A 99 14.81 -4.77 -4.25
N PRO A 100 13.94 -5.57 -4.89
CA PRO A 100 12.51 -5.28 -4.93
C PRO A 100 11.83 -5.71 -3.61
N LEU A 101 10.86 -4.90 -3.16
CA LEU A 101 9.88 -5.25 -2.15
C LEU A 101 8.49 -5.24 -2.76
N ALA A 102 7.80 -6.38 -2.72
CA ALA A 102 6.41 -6.47 -3.13
C ALA A 102 5.50 -5.83 -2.08
N LEU A 103 4.58 -5.00 -2.55
CA LEU A 103 3.52 -4.37 -1.80
C LEU A 103 2.19 -4.90 -2.33
N ASP A 104 1.59 -5.83 -1.60
CA ASP A 104 0.33 -6.42 -1.99
C ASP A 104 -0.78 -5.37 -1.86
N CYS A 105 -1.54 -5.19 -2.94
CA CYS A 105 -2.62 -4.23 -3.02
C CYS A 105 -3.97 -4.94 -3.13
N THR A 106 -5.05 -4.22 -2.87
CA THR A 106 -6.40 -4.78 -3.00
C THR A 106 -7.37 -3.68 -3.39
N TYR A 107 -8.37 -4.03 -4.20
CA TYR A 107 -9.49 -3.14 -4.48
C TYR A 107 -10.46 -3.03 -3.29
N ASP A 108 -10.44 -3.99 -2.37
CA ASP A 108 -11.44 -4.18 -1.31
C ASP A 108 -11.75 -2.87 -0.56
N PHE A 109 -12.95 -2.36 -0.84
CA PHE A 109 -13.47 -1.15 -0.22
C PHE A 109 -13.66 -1.28 1.28
N GLU A 110 -13.48 -2.42 1.95
CA GLU A 110 -13.49 -2.53 3.41
C GLU A 110 -12.10 -2.44 4.04
N VAL A 111 -11.04 -2.53 3.25
CA VAL A 111 -9.65 -2.42 3.73
C VAL A 111 -9.28 -0.94 3.84
N ALA A 112 -8.90 -0.50 5.05
CA ALA A 112 -8.63 0.91 5.35
C ALA A 112 -7.61 1.57 4.40
N ALA A 113 -6.53 0.88 4.05
CA ALA A 113 -5.55 1.39 3.10
C ALA A 113 -6.15 1.57 1.69
N ALA A 114 -6.97 0.64 1.22
CA ALA A 114 -7.63 0.74 -0.07
C ALA A 114 -8.69 1.84 -0.07
N LYS A 115 -9.56 1.93 0.96
CA LYS A 115 -10.49 3.06 1.18
C LYS A 115 -9.76 4.39 1.07
N TYR A 116 -8.63 4.51 1.77
CA TYR A 116 -7.85 5.72 1.80
C TYR A 116 -7.32 6.10 0.41
N LEU A 117 -6.75 5.13 -0.31
CA LEU A 117 -6.18 5.34 -1.65
C LEU A 117 -7.25 5.66 -2.70
N HIS A 118 -8.40 4.97 -2.66
CA HIS A 118 -9.54 5.24 -3.55
C HIS A 118 -10.10 6.66 -3.38
N ALA A 119 -9.97 7.25 -2.19
CA ALA A 119 -10.41 8.61 -1.94
C ALA A 119 -9.43 9.70 -2.44
N LEU A 120 -8.19 9.34 -2.83
CA LEU A 120 -7.20 10.31 -3.30
C LEU A 120 -7.39 10.58 -4.79
N GLY A 121 -7.47 11.86 -5.17
CA GLY A 121 -7.54 12.29 -6.56
C GLY A 121 -6.15 12.42 -7.16
N ASP A 122 -5.28 13.22 -6.54
CA ASP A 122 -3.97 13.58 -7.08
C ASP A 122 -2.87 13.70 -5.99
N GLY A 123 -1.73 14.24 -6.40
CA GLY A 123 -0.59 14.47 -5.53
C GLY A 123 0.16 13.18 -5.18
N ALA A 124 0.60 13.08 -3.94
CA ALA A 124 1.40 11.96 -3.48
C ALA A 124 0.83 11.29 -2.22
N LEU A 125 1.03 9.98 -2.13
CA LEU A 125 0.84 9.14 -0.97
C LEU A 125 2.13 9.16 -0.13
N PRO A 126 2.13 9.75 1.07
CA PRO A 126 3.32 9.76 1.92
C PRO A 126 3.53 8.40 2.56
N LEU A 127 4.60 7.70 2.18
CA LEU A 127 5.00 6.40 2.71
C LEU A 127 6.23 6.51 3.60
N GLN A 128 6.24 5.74 4.68
CA GLN A 128 7.41 5.52 5.54
C GLN A 128 7.76 4.03 5.55
N PHE A 129 8.99 3.72 5.15
CA PHE A 129 9.58 2.38 5.15
C PHE A 129 10.52 2.27 6.35
N LEU A 130 10.20 1.38 7.28
CA LEU A 130 11.02 1.09 8.45
C LEU A 130 11.69 -0.26 8.26
N PHE A 131 13.01 -0.25 8.09
CA PHE A 131 13.79 -1.45 7.79
C PHE A 131 14.24 -2.14 9.07
N SER A 132 14.21 -3.45 9.05
CA SER A 132 14.71 -4.30 10.13
C SER A 132 15.18 -5.64 9.56
N GLY A 133 15.85 -6.45 10.36
CA GLY A 133 16.25 -7.78 9.95
C GLY A 133 17.69 -8.11 10.28
N THR A 134 18.22 -9.12 9.59
CA THR A 134 19.49 -9.73 9.92
C THR A 134 20.47 -9.61 8.77
N ILE A 135 21.66 -9.09 9.06
CA ILE A 135 22.78 -8.93 8.13
C ILE A 135 23.79 -10.04 8.41
N PHE A 136 24.18 -10.75 7.37
CA PHE A 136 25.23 -11.76 7.41
C PHE A 136 26.47 -11.17 6.77
N VAL A 137 27.57 -11.06 7.54
CA VAL A 137 28.85 -10.58 7.04
C VAL A 137 29.91 -11.66 7.20
N LYS A 138 30.92 -11.64 6.32
CA LYS A 138 32.02 -12.61 6.38
C LYS A 138 32.93 -12.27 7.55
N SER A 139 33.34 -13.28 8.31
CA SER A 139 34.31 -13.16 9.39
C SER A 139 35.47 -14.15 9.18
N ASP A 140 36.60 -13.93 9.86
CA ASP A 140 37.79 -14.78 9.77
C ASP A 140 37.52 -16.27 10.07
N ARG A 141 36.44 -16.57 10.80
CA ARG A 141 36.03 -17.93 11.18
C ARG A 141 34.65 -18.34 10.63
N GLY A 142 34.13 -17.66 9.60
CA GLY A 142 32.86 -18.00 8.96
C GLY A 142 31.97 -16.77 8.74
N PHE A 143 30.82 -16.72 9.42
CA PHE A 143 29.90 -15.59 9.38
C PHE A 143 29.78 -14.94 10.74
N SER A 144 29.65 -13.61 10.76
CA SER A 144 29.07 -12.90 11.89
C SER A 144 27.70 -12.36 11.52
N VAL A 145 26.85 -12.25 12.53
CA VAL A 145 25.45 -11.85 12.39
C VAL A 145 25.28 -10.51 13.08
N ARG A 146 24.71 -9.54 12.35
CA ARG A 146 24.36 -8.22 12.87
C ARG A 146 22.87 -7.96 12.62
N GLN A 147 22.26 -7.09 13.42
CA GLN A 147 20.91 -6.61 13.15
C GLN A 147 20.97 -5.33 12.33
N VAL A 148 20.00 -5.14 11.44
CA VAL A 148 19.76 -3.83 10.82
C VAL A 148 19.48 -2.81 11.94
N PRO A 149 20.18 -1.67 11.97
CA PRO A 149 19.93 -0.62 12.95
C PRO A 149 18.46 -0.16 12.97
N TRP A 150 17.96 0.19 14.16
CA TRP A 150 16.55 0.52 14.35
C TRP A 150 16.14 1.85 13.71
N ASP A 151 17.10 2.72 13.42
CA ASP A 151 16.96 4.03 12.81
C ASP A 151 17.06 3.98 11.27
N CYS A 152 17.21 2.80 10.68
CA CYS A 152 17.14 2.62 9.23
C CYS A 152 15.70 2.82 8.73
N GLU A 153 15.40 4.02 8.25
CA GLU A 153 14.13 4.34 7.60
C GLU A 153 14.31 5.10 6.30
N SER A 154 13.29 5.05 5.45
CA SER A 154 13.21 5.86 4.23
C SER A 154 11.78 6.35 4.02
N ARG A 155 11.64 7.63 3.66
CA ARG A 155 10.37 8.21 3.27
C ARG A 155 10.29 8.32 1.76
N TYR A 156 9.12 8.04 1.22
CA TYR A 156 8.86 8.11 -0.22
C TYR A 156 7.45 8.65 -0.46
N ASP A 157 7.34 9.70 -1.24
CA ASP A 157 6.06 10.29 -1.62
C ASP A 157 5.63 9.67 -2.96
N MET A 158 4.91 8.55 -2.90
CA MET A 158 4.48 7.80 -4.07
C MET A 158 3.40 8.58 -4.84
N PRO A 159 3.53 8.85 -6.15
CA PRO A 159 2.47 9.52 -6.89
C PRO A 159 1.15 8.76 -6.81
N VAL A 160 0.04 9.46 -6.55
CA VAL A 160 -1.30 8.83 -6.51
C VAL A 160 -1.65 8.21 -7.87
N ALA A 161 -1.13 8.76 -8.97
CA ALA A 161 -1.26 8.17 -10.30
C ALA A 161 -0.78 6.71 -10.38
N VAL A 162 0.28 6.33 -9.62
CA VAL A 162 0.77 4.94 -9.58
C VAL A 162 -0.29 3.97 -9.05
N TRP A 163 -1.08 4.41 -8.07
CA TRP A 163 -2.21 3.64 -7.56
C TRP A 163 -3.34 3.55 -8.59
N HIS A 164 -3.72 4.68 -9.20
CA HIS A 164 -4.76 4.70 -10.22
C HIS A 164 -4.42 3.82 -11.42
N ASP A 165 -3.17 3.87 -11.89
CA ASP A 165 -2.68 3.02 -12.97
C ASP A 165 -2.76 1.53 -12.61
N LEU A 166 -2.36 1.16 -11.38
CA LEU A 166 -2.46 -0.22 -10.89
C LEU A 166 -3.90 -0.71 -10.89
N ILE A 167 -4.84 0.10 -10.38
CA ILE A 167 -6.25 -0.26 -10.29
C ILE A 167 -6.88 -0.32 -11.68
N ALA A 168 -6.61 0.64 -12.56
CA ALA A 168 -7.12 0.63 -13.93
C ALA A 168 -6.62 -0.58 -14.74
N GLN A 169 -5.39 -1.04 -14.48
CA GLN A 169 -4.83 -2.24 -15.10
C GLN A 169 -5.56 -3.52 -14.66
N HIS A 170 -5.92 -3.64 -13.38
CA HIS A 170 -6.48 -4.87 -12.81
C HIS A 170 -8.01 -4.90 -12.79
N TYR A 171 -8.66 -3.73 -12.77
CA TYR A 171 -10.10 -3.55 -12.69
C TYR A 171 -10.57 -2.51 -13.74
N PRO A 172 -10.39 -2.78 -15.05
CA PRO A 172 -10.78 -1.83 -16.08
C PRO A 172 -12.30 -1.69 -16.16
N ASN A 173 -12.81 -0.47 -16.01
CA ASN A 173 -14.25 -0.15 -16.05
C ASN A 173 -15.12 -0.95 -15.07
N ALA A 174 -14.51 -1.54 -14.04
CA ALA A 174 -15.19 -2.39 -13.08
C ALA A 174 -14.59 -2.18 -11.69
N GLY A 175 -15.31 -2.62 -10.68
CA GLY A 175 -14.83 -2.65 -9.31
C GLY A 175 -15.15 -3.97 -8.65
N TRP A 176 -14.74 -4.07 -7.39
CA TRP A 176 -15.09 -5.18 -6.53
C TRP A 176 -15.80 -4.67 -5.28
N VAL A 177 -16.91 -5.30 -4.94
CA VAL A 177 -17.67 -5.02 -3.71
C VAL A 177 -17.85 -6.33 -2.96
N ARG A 178 -17.45 -6.36 -1.69
CA ARG A 178 -17.71 -7.50 -0.82
C ARG A 178 -19.16 -7.50 -0.39
N LEU A 179 -19.86 -8.60 -0.64
CA LEU A 179 -21.23 -8.80 -0.17
C LEU A 179 -21.34 -10.11 0.61
N SER A 180 -22.29 -10.18 1.54
CA SER A 180 -22.65 -11.44 2.19
C SER A 180 -23.28 -12.40 1.17
N HIS A 181 -23.20 -13.72 1.41
CA HIS A 181 -23.83 -14.71 0.54
C HIS A 181 -25.34 -14.48 0.41
N ASP A 182 -26.01 -14.11 1.51
CA ASP A 182 -27.44 -13.82 1.52
C ASP A 182 -27.76 -12.58 0.67
N THR A 183 -26.94 -11.53 0.78
CA THR A 183 -27.08 -10.31 -0.05
C THR A 183 -26.87 -10.62 -1.52
N MET A 184 -25.87 -11.43 -1.87
CA MET A 184 -25.64 -11.86 -3.26
C MET A 184 -26.82 -12.66 -3.80
N ALA A 185 -27.37 -13.59 -3.02
CA ALA A 185 -28.54 -14.37 -3.40
C ALA A 185 -29.78 -13.48 -3.61
N ALA A 186 -30.00 -12.51 -2.71
CA ALA A 186 -31.09 -11.54 -2.84
C ALA A 186 -30.94 -10.66 -4.09
N LEU A 187 -29.72 -10.18 -4.37
CA LEU A 187 -29.44 -9.37 -5.56
C LEU A 187 -29.65 -10.17 -6.86
N ALA A 188 -29.21 -11.43 -6.88
CA ALA A 188 -29.46 -12.33 -8.01
C ALA A 188 -30.96 -12.61 -8.21
N GLY A 189 -31.72 -12.78 -7.11
CA GLY A 189 -33.17 -12.92 -7.13
C GLY A 189 -33.88 -11.69 -7.67
N TYR A 190 -33.50 -10.49 -7.21
CA TYR A 190 -34.02 -9.22 -7.71
C TYR A 190 -33.74 -9.04 -9.21
N LYS A 191 -32.50 -9.28 -9.64
CA LYS A 191 -32.10 -9.24 -11.06
C LYS A 191 -33.00 -10.12 -11.93
N SER A 192 -33.26 -11.35 -11.48
CA SER A 192 -34.13 -12.31 -12.18
C SER A 192 -35.58 -11.82 -12.25
N ALA A 193 -36.14 -11.35 -11.13
CA ALA A 193 -37.52 -10.89 -11.05
C ALA A 193 -37.80 -9.64 -11.91
N GLN A 194 -36.79 -8.77 -12.07
CA GLN A 194 -36.88 -7.56 -12.89
C GLN A 194 -36.45 -7.76 -14.36
N GLY A 195 -36.02 -8.98 -14.74
CA GLY A 195 -35.56 -9.28 -16.10
C GLY A 195 -34.26 -8.55 -16.51
N LEU A 196 -33.39 -8.24 -15.53
CA LEU A 196 -32.17 -7.48 -15.76
C LEU A 196 -31.00 -8.34 -16.25
N LEU A 197 -30.12 -7.75 -17.06
CA LEU A 197 -29.03 -8.45 -17.75
C LEU A 197 -27.92 -8.89 -16.78
N ASP A 198 -27.47 -7.99 -15.91
CA ASP A 198 -26.37 -8.22 -14.97
C ASP A 198 -26.65 -7.59 -13.60
N LEU A 199 -25.75 -7.84 -12.65
CA LEU A 199 -25.88 -7.32 -11.29
C LEU A 199 -25.61 -5.81 -11.21
N ASP A 200 -24.91 -5.24 -12.19
CA ASP A 200 -24.63 -3.80 -12.25
C ASP A 200 -25.90 -3.01 -12.55
N HIS A 201 -26.72 -3.49 -13.48
CA HIS A 201 -28.06 -2.96 -13.73
C HIS A 201 -28.99 -3.15 -12.53
N ALA A 202 -28.88 -4.27 -11.81
CA ALA A 202 -29.65 -4.51 -10.59
C ALA A 202 -29.32 -3.50 -9.49
N ILE A 203 -28.03 -3.20 -9.27
CA ILE A 203 -27.59 -2.19 -8.32
C ILE A 203 -28.03 -0.80 -8.78
N SER A 204 -27.85 -0.46 -10.06
CA SER A 204 -28.24 0.85 -10.60
C SER A 204 -29.73 1.13 -10.42
N ALA A 205 -30.59 0.13 -10.70
CA ALA A 205 -32.03 0.25 -10.50
C ALA A 205 -32.41 0.48 -9.02
N LEU A 206 -31.73 -0.20 -8.09
CA LEU A 206 -31.96 0.01 -6.64
C LEU A 206 -31.53 1.42 -6.20
N LEU A 207 -30.37 1.90 -6.68
CA LEU A 207 -29.87 3.23 -6.36
C LEU A 207 -30.76 4.35 -6.92
N ASP A 208 -31.28 4.18 -8.13
CA ASP A 208 -32.17 5.16 -8.74
C ASP A 208 -33.53 5.22 -8.02
N ALA A 209 -34.08 4.08 -7.59
CA ALA A 209 -35.30 4.05 -6.80
C ALA A 209 -35.16 4.81 -5.47
N GLU A 210 -34.02 4.67 -4.77
CA GLU A 210 -33.75 5.44 -3.55
C GLU A 210 -33.57 6.94 -3.83
N ARG A 211 -32.93 7.32 -4.94
CA ARG A 211 -32.80 8.73 -5.35
C ARG A 211 -34.14 9.36 -5.67
N GLU A 212 -35.06 8.61 -6.28
CA GLU A 212 -36.42 9.08 -6.55
C GLU A 212 -37.23 9.23 -5.26
N ALA A 213 -37.08 8.31 -4.30
CA ALA A 213 -37.76 8.39 -3.01
C ALA A 213 -37.26 9.53 -2.10
N ALA A 214 -36.00 9.94 -2.27
CA ALA A 214 -35.39 11.04 -1.52
C ALA A 214 -35.71 12.44 -2.07
N ARG A 215 -36.38 12.54 -3.23
CA ARG A 215 -36.82 13.80 -3.85
C ARG A 215 -38.24 14.18 -3.44
#